data_AF-A0A4Q1K9B6-F1
#
_entry.id   AF-A0A4Q1K9B6-F1
#
_cell.length_a   1.000
_cell.length_b   1.000
_cell.length_c   1.000
_cell.angle_alpha   90.00
_cell.angle_beta   90.00
_cell.angle_gamma   90.00
#
_symmetry.space_group_name_H-M   'P 1'
#
loop_
_entity.id
_entity.type
_entity.pdbx_description
1 polymer ?
#
loop_
_entity_poly.entity_id
_entity_poly.type
_entity_poly.pdbx_seq_one_letter_code
_entity_poly.pdbx_strand_id
1 'polypeptide(L)'
;MYRFLYTILLLFTLSLHAQREQFSFLKPSDSLNKPRRNAVVITTTGLATTALVGLHQLWYSDYPQSKFHFINDNDEWLQMDKAGHLLSCYHLSRLSAESFRWAGMSQKSQLLYGAASAWAFMSVVEVFDGYSAEWGASLGDVVANTTGTALFVSQELLWKEQRILPKFSFHQTYFAPQRPNTLGSSFNEQLLKDYNGQTYWLSANLQAFTKSNFIPNWLNVAVGYGANGLLTGKSENNTVLGLNNYPRERQFYLSLDIDLTKIRTKNRILKTVFSTFNFLKIPAPTLEYQASGKWKGHWIYF
;
A
#
# COMPACT_ATOMS: atom_id res chain seq x y z
N MET A 1 0.67 -51.66 -10.87
CA MET A 1 0.66 -50.62 -11.93
C MET A 1 -0.75 -50.20 -12.34
N TYR A 2 -1.67 -51.12 -12.62
CA TYR A 2 -3.05 -50.77 -13.04
C TYR A 2 -3.89 -50.03 -11.99
N ARG A 3 -3.74 -50.31 -10.69
CA ARG A 3 -4.47 -49.61 -9.62
C ARG A 3 -4.13 -48.11 -9.49
N PHE A 4 -2.89 -47.73 -9.80
CA PHE A 4 -2.42 -46.34 -9.76
C PHE A 4 -2.97 -45.52 -10.94
N LEU A 5 -3.13 -46.17 -12.10
CA LEU A 5 -3.75 -45.57 -13.29
C LEU A 5 -5.24 -45.27 -13.07
N TYR A 6 -5.98 -46.14 -12.37
CA TYR A 6 -7.39 -45.88 -12.04
C TYR A 6 -7.56 -44.73 -11.03
N THR A 7 -6.63 -44.56 -10.09
CA THR A 7 -6.65 -43.41 -9.16
C THR A 7 -6.37 -42.09 -9.88
N ILE A 8 -5.43 -42.09 -10.85
CA ILE A 8 -5.16 -40.90 -11.68
C ILE A 8 -6.36 -40.59 -12.60
N LEU A 9 -7.01 -41.61 -13.18
CA LEU A 9 -8.21 -41.40 -13.99
C LEU A 9 -9.40 -40.89 -13.15
N LEU A 10 -9.56 -41.35 -11.90
CA LEU A 10 -10.58 -40.84 -10.98
C LEU A 10 -10.32 -39.39 -10.53
N LEU A 11 -9.05 -39.01 -10.35
CA LEU A 11 -8.67 -37.64 -10.02
C LEU A 11 -8.84 -36.69 -11.22
N PHE A 12 -8.69 -37.19 -12.44
CA PHE A 12 -8.99 -36.43 -13.66
C PHE A 12 -10.50 -36.26 -13.92
N THR A 13 -11.34 -37.24 -13.58
CA THR A 13 -12.81 -37.12 -13.76
C THR A 13 -13.46 -36.21 -12.72
N LEU A 14 -12.87 -36.09 -11.52
CA LEU A 14 -13.26 -35.09 -10.52
C LEU A 14 -12.87 -33.65 -10.93
N SER A 15 -11.87 -33.49 -11.82
CA SER A 15 -11.44 -32.18 -12.33
C SER A 15 -12.30 -31.68 -13.51
N LEU A 16 -13.09 -32.55 -14.13
CA LEU A 16 -13.90 -32.21 -15.32
C LEU A 16 -15.31 -31.69 -14.97
N HIS A 17 -15.78 -31.84 -13.73
CA HIS A 17 -17.08 -31.32 -13.28
C HIS A 17 -17.04 -29.89 -12.74
N ALA A 18 -15.86 -29.27 -12.73
CA ALA A 18 -15.65 -27.93 -12.18
C ALA A 18 -15.89 -26.80 -13.20
N GLN A 19 -16.02 -27.11 -14.50
CA GLN A 19 -16.09 -26.11 -15.58
C GLN A 19 -17.48 -25.50 -15.83
N ARG A 20 -18.37 -25.45 -14.82
CA ARG A 20 -19.61 -24.64 -14.86
C ARG A 20 -19.65 -23.69 -13.66
N GLU A 21 -19.62 -22.38 -13.94
CA GLU A 21 -19.78 -21.26 -12.99
C GLU A 21 -18.92 -21.24 -11.70
N GLN A 22 -17.72 -21.83 -11.72
CA GLN A 22 -16.92 -22.10 -10.53
C GLN A 22 -16.53 -20.89 -9.64
N PHE A 23 -16.74 -19.64 -10.08
CA PHE A 23 -16.41 -18.43 -9.32
C PHE A 23 -17.56 -17.43 -9.22
N SER A 24 -18.81 -17.91 -9.11
CA SER A 24 -19.99 -17.06 -8.82
C SER A 24 -19.79 -16.21 -7.55
N PHE A 25 -19.08 -16.76 -6.56
CA PHE A 25 -18.70 -16.05 -5.33
C PHE A 25 -17.96 -14.74 -5.63
N LEU A 26 -17.00 -14.72 -6.55
CA LEU A 26 -16.21 -13.52 -6.88
C LEU A 26 -17.00 -12.43 -7.62
N LYS A 27 -18.23 -12.72 -8.10
CA LYS A 27 -19.10 -11.68 -8.67
C LYS A 27 -19.64 -10.80 -7.54
N PRO A 28 -19.54 -9.46 -7.64
CA PRO A 28 -20.30 -8.57 -6.78
C PRO A 28 -21.81 -8.88 -6.81
N SER A 29 -22.47 -8.73 -5.67
CA SER A 29 -23.92 -8.86 -5.58
C SER A 29 -24.61 -7.66 -6.23
N ASP A 30 -25.65 -7.91 -7.03
CA ASP A 30 -26.38 -6.84 -7.74
C ASP A 30 -27.25 -5.99 -6.77
N SER A 31 -27.57 -6.53 -5.59
CA SER A 31 -28.25 -5.85 -4.48
C SER A 31 -27.63 -6.25 -3.13
N LEU A 32 -28.01 -5.55 -2.06
CA LEU A 32 -27.45 -5.78 -0.72
C LEU A 32 -27.64 -7.23 -0.26
N ASN A 33 -26.54 -7.95 -0.13
CA ASN A 33 -26.49 -9.28 0.45
C ASN A 33 -26.02 -9.17 1.90
N LYS A 34 -26.97 -9.25 2.85
CA LYS A 34 -26.69 -9.09 4.29
C LYS A 34 -25.66 -10.11 4.82
N PRO A 35 -25.71 -11.41 4.50
CA PRO A 35 -24.66 -12.36 4.86
C PRO A 35 -23.27 -11.95 4.36
N ARG A 36 -23.13 -11.56 3.08
CA ARG A 36 -21.85 -11.10 2.52
C ARG A 36 -21.35 -9.84 3.21
N ARG A 37 -22.22 -8.88 3.48
CA ARG A 37 -21.87 -7.67 4.24
C ARG A 37 -21.35 -8.03 5.64
N ASN A 38 -22.05 -8.92 6.35
CA ASN A 38 -21.62 -9.36 7.68
C ASN A 38 -20.26 -10.07 7.61
N ALA A 39 -20.03 -10.90 6.59
CA ALA A 39 -18.73 -11.52 6.36
C ALA A 39 -17.63 -10.46 6.14
N VAL A 40 -17.89 -9.44 5.30
CA VAL A 40 -16.94 -8.33 5.10
C VAL A 40 -16.63 -7.63 6.43
N VAL A 41 -17.64 -7.31 7.23
CA VAL A 41 -17.45 -6.66 8.55
C VAL A 41 -16.63 -7.55 9.48
N ILE A 42 -17.05 -8.80 9.69
CA ILE A 42 -16.37 -9.73 10.60
C ILE A 42 -14.92 -9.96 10.16
N THR A 43 -14.69 -10.24 8.88
CA THR A 43 -13.35 -10.48 8.35
C THR A 43 -12.48 -9.23 8.41
N THR A 44 -12.99 -8.06 8.03
CA THR A 44 -12.21 -6.81 8.07
C THR A 44 -11.85 -6.45 9.50
N THR A 45 -12.80 -6.55 10.45
CA THR A 45 -12.53 -6.30 11.87
C THR A 45 -11.53 -7.31 12.43
N GLY A 46 -11.68 -8.60 12.12
CA GLY A 46 -10.75 -9.63 12.56
C GLY A 46 -9.32 -9.38 12.06
N LEU A 47 -9.17 -9.13 10.75
CA LEU A 47 -7.87 -8.81 10.15
C LEU A 47 -7.28 -7.51 10.70
N ALA A 48 -8.08 -6.47 10.87
CA ALA A 48 -7.64 -5.21 11.46
C ALA A 48 -7.13 -5.41 12.89
N THR A 49 -7.86 -6.13 13.73
CA THR A 49 -7.43 -6.44 15.10
C THR A 49 -6.14 -7.26 15.10
N THR A 50 -6.04 -8.31 14.28
CA THR A 50 -4.82 -9.12 14.18
C THR A 50 -3.63 -8.27 13.70
N ALA A 51 -3.83 -7.40 12.71
CA ALA A 51 -2.80 -6.51 12.21
C ALA A 51 -2.34 -5.50 13.27
N LEU A 52 -3.27 -4.89 14.03
CA LEU A 52 -2.95 -3.96 15.11
C LEU A 52 -2.20 -4.65 16.25
N VAL A 53 -2.59 -5.87 16.63
CA VAL A 53 -1.87 -6.65 17.64
C VAL A 53 -0.46 -7.02 17.15
N GLY A 54 -0.34 -7.45 15.88
CA GLY A 54 0.95 -7.75 15.27
C GLY A 54 1.85 -6.52 15.18
N LEU A 55 1.30 -5.37 14.79
CA LEU A 55 2.01 -4.10 14.75
C LEU A 55 2.47 -3.67 16.15
N HIS A 56 1.58 -3.74 17.15
CA HIS A 56 1.94 -3.47 18.55
C HIS A 56 3.13 -4.33 18.99
N GLN A 57 3.08 -5.63 18.69
CA GLN A 57 4.14 -6.57 19.07
C GLN A 57 5.46 -6.39 18.30
N LEU A 58 5.43 -5.96 17.03
CA LEU A 58 6.63 -5.83 16.20
C LEU A 58 7.29 -4.44 16.28
N TRP A 59 6.52 -3.44 16.69
CA TRP A 59 6.93 -2.03 16.63
C TRP A 59 7.01 -1.36 18.00
N TYR A 60 6.14 -1.73 18.95
CA TYR A 60 6.00 -1.01 20.23
C TYR A 60 6.41 -1.81 21.47
N SER A 61 6.41 -3.16 21.44
CA SER A 61 6.60 -3.98 22.64
C SER A 61 7.94 -3.79 23.35
N ASP A 62 8.97 -3.40 22.61
CA ASP A 62 10.35 -3.31 23.10
C ASP A 62 10.70 -1.88 23.55
N TYR A 63 9.74 -0.95 23.49
CA TYR A 63 9.92 0.46 23.83
C TYR A 63 9.16 0.82 25.10
N PRO A 64 9.70 1.74 25.93
CA PRO A 64 9.00 2.22 27.10
C PRO A 64 7.71 2.96 26.69
N GLN A 65 6.67 2.84 27.51
CA GLN A 65 5.43 3.59 27.34
C GLN A 65 5.50 4.94 28.07
N SER A 66 4.69 5.89 27.62
CA SER A 66 4.54 7.22 28.19
C SER A 66 3.05 7.56 28.45
N LYS A 67 2.79 8.78 28.94
CA LYS A 67 1.42 9.33 28.90
C LYS A 67 1.14 9.79 27.48
N PHE A 68 -0.13 9.69 27.07
CA PHE A 68 -0.56 10.16 25.77
C PHE A 68 -0.06 11.58 25.48
N HIS A 69 0.64 11.75 24.36
CA HIS A 69 1.14 13.05 23.94
C HIS A 69 1.17 13.20 22.42
N PHE A 70 1.16 14.45 21.96
CA PHE A 70 1.31 14.80 20.56
C PHE A 70 2.74 15.29 20.29
N ILE A 71 3.23 15.04 19.08
CA ILE A 71 4.48 15.61 18.57
C ILE A 71 4.27 16.26 17.21
N ASN A 72 5.26 17.05 16.79
CA ASN A 72 5.40 17.49 15.41
C ASN A 72 6.68 16.88 14.85
N ASP A 73 6.52 15.85 14.05
CA ASP A 73 7.57 15.06 13.41
C ASP A 73 7.60 15.28 11.89
N ASN A 74 7.03 16.39 11.41
CA ASN A 74 7.01 16.72 9.99
C ASN A 74 8.42 16.91 9.40
N ASP A 75 9.46 17.07 10.22
CA ASP A 75 10.87 17.12 9.82
C ASP A 75 11.57 15.75 9.87
N GLU A 76 10.91 14.71 10.37
CA GLU A 76 11.48 13.36 10.50
C GLU A 76 11.42 12.57 9.20
N TRP A 77 12.39 11.67 9.04
CA TRP A 77 12.48 10.67 7.96
C TRP A 77 12.29 11.24 6.55
N LEU A 78 12.53 12.55 6.37
CA LEU A 78 12.17 13.27 5.16
C LEU A 78 10.73 12.96 4.70
N GLN A 79 9.77 12.91 5.62
CA GLN A 79 8.34 12.70 5.34
C GLN A 79 7.99 11.37 4.65
N MET A 80 8.92 10.40 4.63
CA MET A 80 8.65 9.06 4.08
C MET A 80 7.51 8.36 4.81
N ASP A 81 7.48 8.53 6.14
CA ASP A 81 6.40 8.08 6.99
C ASP A 81 5.03 8.62 6.53
N LYS A 82 4.93 9.94 6.28
CA LYS A 82 3.70 10.62 5.83
C LYS A 82 3.26 10.11 4.45
N ALA A 83 4.21 9.78 3.58
CA ALA A 83 3.90 9.13 2.30
C ALA A 83 3.35 7.70 2.49
N GLY A 84 3.88 6.96 3.47
CA GLY A 84 3.36 5.66 3.92
C GLY A 84 1.95 5.75 4.48
N HIS A 85 1.65 6.74 5.30
CA HIS A 85 0.31 7.03 5.83
C HIS A 85 -0.70 7.29 4.70
N LEU A 86 -0.35 8.16 3.75
CA LEU A 86 -1.19 8.45 2.58
C LEU A 86 -1.47 7.19 1.75
N LEU A 87 -0.41 6.44 1.39
CA LEU A 87 -0.53 5.20 0.62
C LEU A 87 -1.46 4.20 1.32
N SER A 88 -1.23 3.98 2.62
CA SER A 88 -1.95 3.00 3.43
C SER A 88 -3.42 3.37 3.53
N CYS A 89 -3.75 4.61 3.90
CA CYS A 89 -5.13 5.07 3.98
C CYS A 89 -5.85 5.01 2.63
N TYR A 90 -5.18 5.35 1.52
CA TYR A 90 -5.77 5.25 0.19
C TYR A 90 -6.15 3.79 -0.13
N HIS A 91 -5.22 2.84 0.04
CA HIS A 91 -5.48 1.45 -0.34
C HIS A 91 -6.42 0.72 0.61
N LEU A 92 -6.34 0.98 1.91
CA LEU A 92 -7.30 0.46 2.88
C LEU A 92 -8.71 0.96 2.53
N SER A 93 -8.86 2.26 2.23
CA SER A 93 -10.16 2.82 1.83
C SER A 93 -10.70 2.14 0.57
N ARG A 94 -9.86 1.98 -0.45
CA ARG A 94 -10.20 1.32 -1.71
C ARG A 94 -10.61 -0.14 -1.51
N LEU A 95 -9.79 -0.93 -0.84
CA LEU A 95 -10.04 -2.37 -0.65
C LEU A 95 -11.28 -2.63 0.21
N SER A 96 -11.50 -1.82 1.26
CA SER A 96 -12.71 -1.90 2.06
C SER A 96 -13.95 -1.52 1.25
N ALA A 97 -13.90 -0.43 0.47
CA ALA A 97 -14.99 -0.03 -0.42
C ALA A 97 -15.30 -1.11 -1.48
N GLU A 98 -14.28 -1.69 -2.12
CA GLU A 98 -14.41 -2.80 -3.08
C GLU A 98 -15.05 -4.04 -2.44
N SER A 99 -14.73 -4.33 -1.17
CA SER A 99 -15.31 -5.45 -0.41
C SER A 99 -16.79 -5.20 -0.08
N PHE A 100 -17.16 -3.99 0.31
CA PHE A 100 -18.56 -3.61 0.49
C PHE A 100 -19.35 -3.58 -0.83
N ARG A 101 -18.70 -3.21 -1.94
CA ARG A 101 -19.26 -3.33 -3.29
C ARG A 101 -19.55 -4.78 -3.64
N TRP A 102 -18.64 -5.68 -3.29
CA TRP A 102 -18.83 -7.11 -3.49
C TRP A 102 -20.07 -7.66 -2.74
N ALA A 103 -20.38 -7.09 -1.57
CA ALA A 103 -21.60 -7.38 -0.82
C ALA A 103 -22.87 -6.68 -1.36
N GLY A 104 -22.78 -5.86 -2.42
CA GLY A 104 -23.90 -5.17 -3.05
C GLY A 104 -24.40 -3.95 -2.28
N MET A 105 -23.55 -3.31 -1.46
CA MET A 105 -23.90 -2.07 -0.79
C MET A 105 -24.06 -0.91 -1.80
N SER A 106 -24.75 0.17 -1.42
CA SER A 106 -24.82 1.37 -2.27
C SER A 106 -23.45 2.06 -2.38
N GLN A 107 -23.17 2.77 -3.48
CA GLN A 107 -21.90 3.50 -3.65
C GLN A 107 -21.62 4.44 -2.46
N LYS A 108 -22.63 5.21 -2.01
CA LYS A 108 -22.50 6.09 -0.84
C LYS A 108 -22.04 5.33 0.41
N SER A 109 -22.64 4.17 0.66
CA SER A 109 -22.26 3.34 1.81
C SER A 109 -20.86 2.75 1.64
N GLN A 110 -20.51 2.24 0.45
CA GLN A 110 -19.18 1.70 0.17
C GLN A 110 -18.08 2.72 0.46
N LEU A 111 -18.24 3.96 -0.03
CA LEU A 111 -17.28 5.04 0.17
C LEU A 111 -17.19 5.45 1.65
N LEU A 112 -18.34 5.62 2.31
CA LEU A 112 -18.38 6.03 3.72
C LEU A 112 -17.73 4.98 4.63
N TYR A 113 -18.15 3.71 4.53
CA TYR A 113 -17.61 2.66 5.38
C TYR A 113 -16.17 2.32 5.01
N GLY A 114 -15.81 2.33 3.72
CA GLY A 114 -14.44 2.10 3.29
C GLY A 114 -13.48 3.16 3.85
N ALA A 115 -13.82 4.44 3.67
CA ALA A 115 -13.04 5.56 4.19
C ALA A 115 -12.97 5.55 5.72
N ALA A 116 -14.11 5.37 6.41
CA ALA A 116 -14.16 5.38 7.86
C ALA A 116 -13.35 4.22 8.48
N SER A 117 -13.42 3.02 7.91
CA SER A 117 -12.65 1.87 8.39
C SER A 117 -11.13 2.09 8.24
N ALA A 118 -10.69 2.62 7.09
CA ALA A 118 -9.28 2.91 6.86
C ALA A 118 -8.74 4.02 7.79
N TRP A 119 -9.50 5.11 7.91
CA TRP A 119 -9.12 6.24 8.77
C TRP A 119 -9.10 5.83 10.25
N ALA A 120 -10.09 5.05 10.70
CA ALA A 120 -10.11 4.53 12.06
C ALA A 120 -8.94 3.59 12.35
N PHE A 121 -8.60 2.69 11.41
CA PHE A 121 -7.44 1.81 11.54
C PHE A 121 -6.14 2.61 11.74
N MET A 122 -5.85 3.57 10.85
CA MET A 122 -4.64 4.39 10.97
C MET A 122 -4.67 5.29 12.21
N SER A 123 -5.84 5.79 12.62
CA SER A 123 -5.95 6.57 13.87
C SER A 123 -5.61 5.76 15.11
N VAL A 124 -5.84 4.44 15.12
CA VAL A 124 -5.39 3.57 16.23
C VAL A 124 -3.87 3.46 16.26
N VAL A 125 -3.20 3.48 15.09
CA VAL A 125 -1.74 3.54 15.02
C VAL A 125 -1.22 4.83 15.66
N GLU A 126 -1.80 5.98 15.32
CA GLU A 126 -1.45 7.26 15.96
C GLU A 126 -1.67 7.23 17.48
N VAL A 127 -2.69 6.49 17.94
CA VAL A 127 -2.93 6.31 19.37
C VAL A 127 -1.82 5.48 20.01
N PHE A 128 -1.34 4.42 19.34
CA PHE A 128 -0.18 3.66 19.80
C PHE A 128 1.07 4.54 19.87
N ASP A 129 1.30 5.38 18.85
CA ASP A 129 2.41 6.35 18.86
C ASP A 129 2.29 7.31 20.03
N GLY A 130 1.10 7.86 20.29
CA GLY A 130 0.87 8.77 21.41
C GLY A 130 1.20 8.21 22.79
N TYR A 131 1.13 6.89 22.99
CA TYR A 131 1.50 6.21 24.23
C TYR A 131 2.93 5.63 24.22
N SER A 132 3.69 5.75 23.14
CA SER A 132 5.11 5.40 23.11
C SER A 132 5.92 6.46 23.87
N ALA A 133 7.09 6.13 24.41
CA ALA A 133 8.06 7.14 24.86
C ALA A 133 9.07 7.52 23.76
N GLU A 134 9.16 6.71 22.71
CA GLU A 134 10.04 6.94 21.55
C GLU A 134 9.34 7.76 20.46
N TRP A 135 8.03 7.54 20.29
CA TRP A 135 7.17 8.22 19.30
C TRP A 135 6.06 9.00 20.01
N GLY A 136 5.24 9.71 19.23
CA GLY A 136 4.07 10.43 19.70
C GLY A 136 3.03 10.59 18.59
N ALA A 137 1.78 10.86 18.95
CA ALA A 137 0.72 11.04 17.96
C ALA A 137 1.02 12.28 17.10
N SER A 138 0.93 12.16 15.77
CA SER A 138 1.28 13.26 14.86
C SER A 138 0.07 13.81 14.13
N LEU A 139 -0.13 15.13 14.20
CA LEU A 139 -1.10 15.79 13.34
C LEU A 139 -0.68 15.74 11.85
N GLY A 140 0.63 15.63 11.58
CA GLY A 140 1.13 15.43 10.22
C GLY A 140 0.64 14.12 9.62
N ASP A 141 0.69 13.05 10.39
CA ASP A 141 0.21 11.73 9.95
C ASP A 141 -1.30 11.65 9.87
N VAL A 142 -2.05 12.27 10.80
CA VAL A 142 -3.51 12.41 10.67
C VAL A 142 -3.89 13.16 9.38
N VAL A 143 -3.15 14.19 8.99
CA VAL A 143 -3.36 14.90 7.72
C VAL A 143 -3.02 14.00 6.53
N ALA A 144 -1.93 13.23 6.59
CA ALA A 144 -1.56 12.28 5.54
C ALA A 144 -2.62 11.17 5.37
N ASN A 145 -3.10 10.59 6.47
CA ASN A 145 -4.19 9.62 6.54
C ASN A 145 -5.47 10.16 5.86
N THR A 146 -5.83 11.39 6.22
CA THR A 146 -6.99 12.09 5.66
C THR A 146 -6.79 12.35 4.16
N THR A 147 -5.59 12.74 3.74
CA THR A 147 -5.26 13.02 2.33
C THR A 147 -5.36 11.77 1.47
N GLY A 148 -4.84 10.62 1.92
CA GLY A 148 -4.95 9.35 1.21
C GLY A 148 -6.40 8.91 1.03
N THR A 149 -7.20 9.04 2.09
CA THR A 149 -8.63 8.73 2.07
C THR A 149 -9.38 9.68 1.12
N ALA A 150 -9.10 10.98 1.20
CA ALA A 150 -9.70 11.99 0.33
C ALA A 150 -9.33 11.77 -1.14
N LEU A 151 -8.08 11.39 -1.44
CA LEU A 151 -7.63 11.08 -2.80
C LEU A 151 -8.43 9.90 -3.39
N PHE A 152 -8.73 8.87 -2.63
CA PHE A 152 -9.57 7.76 -3.10
C PHE A 152 -11.03 8.22 -3.33
N VAL A 153 -11.65 8.82 -2.31
CA VAL A 153 -13.07 9.18 -2.33
C VAL A 153 -13.37 10.25 -3.38
N SER A 154 -12.53 11.28 -3.49
CA SER A 154 -12.73 12.35 -4.46
C SER A 154 -12.73 11.84 -5.90
N GLN A 155 -11.87 10.90 -6.24
CA GLN A 155 -11.84 10.30 -7.58
C GLN A 155 -13.11 9.49 -7.88
N GLU A 156 -13.63 8.73 -6.90
CA GLU A 156 -14.91 8.02 -7.06
C GLU A 156 -16.10 8.97 -7.26
N LEU A 157 -16.09 10.11 -6.57
CA LEU A 157 -17.16 11.10 -6.67
C LEU A 157 -17.07 11.94 -7.95
N LEU A 158 -15.88 12.39 -8.32
CA LEU A 158 -15.65 13.30 -9.44
C LEU A 158 -15.58 12.58 -10.79
N TRP A 159 -14.88 11.44 -10.84
CA TRP A 159 -14.60 10.73 -12.09
C TRP A 159 -15.31 9.40 -12.22
N LYS A 160 -15.84 8.84 -11.13
CA LYS A 160 -16.44 7.49 -11.10
C LYS A 160 -15.46 6.40 -11.54
N GLU A 161 -14.16 6.70 -11.44
CA GLU A 161 -13.04 5.82 -11.71
C GLU A 161 -11.80 6.37 -11.01
N GLN A 162 -10.85 5.51 -10.66
CA GLN A 162 -9.53 5.93 -10.19
C GLN A 162 -8.65 6.27 -11.39
N ARG A 163 -8.04 7.46 -11.40
CA ARG A 163 -7.14 7.95 -12.46
C ARG A 163 -5.72 8.18 -11.96
N ILE A 164 -5.53 8.42 -10.67
CA ILE A 164 -4.24 8.58 -10.00
C ILE A 164 -4.18 7.51 -8.93
N LEU A 165 -3.21 6.61 -9.08
CA LEU A 165 -3.03 5.45 -8.22
C LEU A 165 -1.73 5.63 -7.41
N PRO A 166 -1.83 5.77 -6.09
CA PRO A 166 -0.71 5.50 -5.21
C PRO A 166 -0.13 4.11 -5.49
N LYS A 167 1.20 4.01 -5.59
CA LYS A 167 1.93 2.74 -5.71
C LYS A 167 3.12 2.70 -4.76
N PHE A 168 3.60 1.49 -4.52
CA PHE A 168 4.75 1.20 -3.70
C PHE A 168 5.77 0.34 -4.46
N SER A 169 7.05 0.62 -4.26
CA SER A 169 8.15 -0.27 -4.60
C SER A 169 9.16 -0.31 -3.46
N PHE A 170 9.86 -1.43 -3.34
CA PHE A 170 10.87 -1.63 -2.32
C PHE A 170 12.06 -2.39 -2.89
N HIS A 171 13.25 -2.04 -2.42
CA HIS A 171 14.48 -2.80 -2.62
C HIS A 171 15.31 -2.78 -1.32
N GLN A 172 16.07 -3.84 -1.07
CA GLN A 172 16.96 -3.86 0.09
C GLN A 172 18.13 -2.91 -0.12
N THR A 173 18.55 -2.24 0.95
CA THR A 173 19.65 -1.27 0.90
C THR A 173 20.83 -1.73 1.75
N TYR A 174 21.99 -1.12 1.52
CA TYR A 174 23.17 -1.33 2.36
C TYR A 174 23.07 -0.63 3.72
N PHE A 175 22.02 0.18 3.97
CA PHE A 175 21.82 0.86 5.25
C PHE A 175 21.23 -0.07 6.31
N ALA A 176 20.34 -0.99 5.93
CA ALA A 176 19.68 -1.86 6.89
C ALA A 176 20.66 -2.65 7.80
N PRO A 177 21.75 -3.25 7.28
CA PRO A 177 22.77 -3.89 8.11
C PRO A 177 23.52 -2.95 9.07
N GLN A 178 23.51 -1.63 8.83
CA GLN A 178 24.19 -0.65 9.70
C GLN A 178 23.39 -0.35 10.97
N ARG A 179 22.06 -0.44 10.92
CA ARG A 179 21.17 -0.28 12.08
C ARG A 179 20.00 -1.27 12.02
N PRO A 180 20.26 -2.59 12.16
CA PRO A 180 19.25 -3.62 11.95
C PRO A 180 18.07 -3.53 12.91
N ASN A 181 18.26 -3.02 14.13
CA ASN A 181 17.15 -2.83 15.08
C ASN A 181 16.18 -1.70 14.64
N THR A 182 16.69 -0.70 13.92
CA THR A 182 15.92 0.47 13.47
C THR A 182 15.38 0.27 12.06
N LEU A 183 16.21 -0.26 11.15
CA LEU A 183 15.91 -0.40 9.73
C LEU A 183 15.49 -1.83 9.33
N GLY A 184 15.55 -2.79 10.25
CA GLY A 184 15.14 -4.16 10.04
C GLY A 184 16.29 -5.14 9.77
N SER A 185 16.24 -6.28 10.46
CA SER A 185 17.21 -7.37 10.37
C SER A 185 16.84 -8.41 9.32
N SER A 186 15.56 -8.48 8.95
CA SER A 186 14.98 -9.43 7.99
C SER A 186 14.31 -8.70 6.82
N PHE A 187 14.06 -9.41 5.71
CA PHE A 187 13.39 -8.82 4.54
C PHE A 187 12.05 -8.16 4.90
N ASN A 188 11.22 -8.82 5.73
CA ASN A 188 9.92 -8.31 6.13
C ASN A 188 10.04 -7.07 7.03
N GLU A 189 11.01 -7.04 7.94
CA GLU A 189 11.26 -5.84 8.74
C GLU A 189 11.76 -4.70 7.87
N GLN A 190 12.66 -4.95 6.92
CA GLN A 190 13.21 -3.91 6.04
C GLN A 190 12.14 -3.33 5.11
N LEU A 191 11.24 -4.17 4.60
CA LEU A 191 10.08 -3.73 3.81
C LEU A 191 9.25 -2.67 4.54
N LEU A 192 9.13 -2.79 5.88
CA LEU A 192 8.35 -1.88 6.72
C LEU A 192 9.18 -0.71 7.27
N LYS A 193 10.41 -0.97 7.71
CA LYS A 193 11.25 -0.06 8.50
C LYS A 193 12.28 0.72 7.68
N ASP A 194 12.80 0.13 6.60
CA ASP A 194 13.90 0.76 5.84
C ASP A 194 13.37 1.72 4.79
N TYR A 195 13.13 2.98 5.18
CA TYR A 195 12.70 4.03 4.26
C TYR A 195 13.68 4.31 3.13
N ASN A 196 14.96 3.91 3.25
CA ASN A 196 15.93 4.07 2.15
C ASN A 196 15.57 3.22 0.94
N GLY A 197 14.92 2.08 1.17
CA GLY A 197 14.52 1.14 0.12
C GLY A 197 13.16 1.45 -0.49
N GLN A 198 12.36 2.29 0.17
CA GLN A 198 10.96 2.54 -0.17
C GLN A 198 10.84 3.67 -1.18
N THR A 199 9.96 3.48 -2.18
CA THR A 199 9.54 4.56 -3.07
C THR A 199 8.02 4.58 -3.18
N TYR A 200 7.45 5.74 -2.93
CA TYR A 200 6.01 5.99 -3.02
C TYR A 200 5.71 6.74 -4.32
N TRP A 201 4.79 6.22 -5.10
CA TRP A 201 4.49 6.74 -6.43
C TRP A 201 3.06 7.23 -6.55
N LEU A 202 2.85 8.22 -7.41
CA LEU A 202 1.54 8.57 -7.96
C LEU A 202 1.55 8.24 -9.44
N SER A 203 0.84 7.17 -9.80
CA SER A 203 0.73 6.62 -11.16
C SER A 203 -0.55 7.12 -11.83
N ALA A 204 -0.42 8.02 -12.80
CA ALA A 204 -1.51 8.69 -13.49
C ALA A 204 -1.84 8.01 -14.83
N ASN A 205 -3.12 7.69 -15.03
CA ASN A 205 -3.59 7.06 -16.26
C ASN A 205 -3.78 8.08 -17.38
N LEU A 206 -2.85 8.06 -18.34
CA LEU A 206 -2.81 9.03 -19.44
C LEU A 206 -4.06 8.99 -20.29
N GLN A 207 -4.58 7.80 -20.61
CA GLN A 207 -5.80 7.66 -21.39
C GLN A 207 -7.01 8.23 -20.64
N ALA A 208 -7.14 7.99 -19.34
CA ALA A 208 -8.28 8.45 -18.56
C ALA A 208 -8.36 9.99 -18.50
N PHE A 209 -7.22 10.69 -18.53
CA PHE A 209 -7.16 12.15 -18.61
C PHE A 209 -7.34 12.69 -20.03
N THR A 210 -6.61 12.15 -21.01
CA THR A 210 -6.58 12.69 -22.38
C THR A 210 -7.74 12.21 -23.26
N LYS A 211 -8.38 11.09 -22.88
CA LYS A 211 -9.37 10.36 -23.68
C LYS A 211 -8.84 9.95 -25.07
N SER A 212 -7.52 9.88 -25.24
CA SER A 212 -6.87 9.52 -26.50
C SER A 212 -6.98 8.03 -26.80
N ASN A 213 -7.45 7.67 -28.00
CA ASN A 213 -7.50 6.27 -28.44
C ASN A 213 -6.13 5.70 -28.85
N PHE A 214 -5.11 6.55 -28.99
CA PHE A 214 -3.75 6.12 -29.34
C PHE A 214 -2.98 5.58 -28.13
N ILE A 215 -3.28 6.07 -26.94
CA ILE A 215 -2.60 5.67 -25.71
C ILE A 215 -3.33 4.45 -25.13
N PRO A 216 -2.62 3.32 -24.88
CA PRO A 216 -3.23 2.15 -24.26
C PRO A 216 -3.82 2.49 -22.88
N ASN A 217 -4.99 1.94 -22.58
CA ASN A 217 -5.72 2.23 -21.33
C ASN A 217 -5.02 1.76 -20.06
N TRP A 218 -4.04 0.86 -20.18
CA TRP A 218 -3.25 0.32 -19.07
C TRP A 218 -1.94 1.07 -18.85
N LEU A 219 -1.54 1.97 -19.76
CA LEU A 219 -0.29 2.71 -19.68
C LEU A 219 -0.45 3.96 -18.81
N ASN A 220 0.40 4.06 -17.79
CA ASN A 220 0.45 5.18 -16.87
C ASN A 220 1.83 5.88 -16.92
N VAL A 221 1.85 7.13 -16.49
CA VAL A 221 3.08 7.85 -16.11
C VAL A 221 3.07 8.03 -14.60
N ALA A 222 4.18 7.72 -13.95
CA ALA A 222 4.31 7.78 -12.51
C ALA A 222 5.37 8.80 -12.09
N VAL A 223 5.01 9.60 -11.08
CA VAL A 223 5.98 10.42 -10.33
C VAL A 223 6.21 9.77 -8.98
N GLY A 224 7.47 9.67 -8.56
CA GLY A 224 7.85 8.97 -7.33
C GLY A 224 8.55 9.88 -6.34
N TYR A 225 8.44 9.52 -5.06
CA TYR A 225 9.14 10.11 -3.94
C TYR A 225 9.83 9.02 -3.13
N GLY A 226 11.12 9.21 -2.89
CA GLY A 226 11.94 8.37 -2.04
C GLY A 226 12.96 9.19 -1.27
N ALA A 227 13.74 8.52 -0.44
CA ALA A 227 14.79 9.15 0.32
C ALA A 227 15.97 8.20 0.48
N ASN A 228 17.15 8.78 0.70
CA ASN A 228 18.40 8.04 0.83
C ASN A 228 19.22 8.59 2.00
N GLY A 229 20.07 7.76 2.61
CA GLY A 229 20.93 8.14 3.73
C GLY A 229 20.23 8.25 5.09
N LEU A 230 19.03 7.68 5.23
CA LEU A 230 18.21 7.72 6.44
C LEU A 230 18.62 6.62 7.43
N LEU A 231 19.59 6.94 8.30
CA LEU A 231 19.95 6.08 9.44
C LEU A 231 19.24 6.48 10.74
N THR A 232 18.62 7.66 10.79
CA THR A 232 17.93 8.22 11.96
C THR A 232 16.69 9.00 11.52
N GLY A 233 15.77 9.29 12.46
CA GLY A 233 14.62 10.18 12.22
C GLY A 233 15.03 11.58 11.81
N LYS A 234 15.96 12.21 12.54
CA LYS A 234 16.45 13.58 12.30
C LYS A 234 17.94 13.67 12.03
N SER A 235 18.37 14.68 11.29
CA SER A 235 19.77 14.85 10.86
C SER A 235 20.72 15.08 12.04
N GLU A 236 20.23 15.74 13.08
CA GLU A 236 20.91 16.07 14.33
C GLU A 236 21.34 14.79 15.05
N ASN A 237 20.51 13.75 14.99
CA ASN A 237 20.79 12.46 15.61
C ASN A 237 21.94 11.72 14.92
N ASN A 238 22.22 11.98 13.63
CA ASN A 238 23.40 11.41 12.96
C ASN A 238 24.69 11.92 13.60
N THR A 239 24.72 13.18 14.06
CA THR A 239 25.92 13.75 14.69
C THR A 239 26.20 13.10 16.03
N VAL A 240 25.16 12.87 16.83
CA VAL A 240 25.27 12.19 18.12
C VAL A 240 25.79 10.75 17.97
N LEU A 241 25.40 10.07 16.89
CA LEU A 241 25.77 8.68 16.62
C LEU A 241 27.03 8.52 15.75
N GLY A 242 27.69 9.61 15.34
CA GLY A 242 28.86 9.56 14.46
C GLY A 242 28.57 9.10 13.02
N LEU A 243 27.32 9.24 12.56
CA LEU A 243 26.82 8.78 11.25
C LEU A 243 26.79 9.89 10.19
N ASN A 244 27.60 10.93 10.36
CA ASN A 244 27.62 12.12 9.48
C ASN A 244 28.11 11.84 8.05
N ASN A 245 28.70 10.68 7.82
CA ASN A 245 29.22 10.29 6.50
C ASN A 245 28.11 9.90 5.51
N TYR A 246 26.86 9.83 5.96
CA TYR A 246 25.70 9.47 5.14
C TYR A 246 24.85 10.71 4.88
N PRO A 247 25.07 11.42 3.75
CA PRO A 247 24.26 12.58 3.42
C PRO A 247 22.82 12.15 3.16
N ARG A 248 21.89 12.78 3.89
CA ARG A 248 20.45 12.56 3.75
C ARG A 248 19.95 13.34 2.55
N GLU A 249 19.24 12.69 1.64
CA GLU A 249 18.70 13.36 0.46
C GLU A 249 17.32 12.83 0.07
N ARG A 250 16.48 13.74 -0.44
CA ARG A 250 15.23 13.39 -1.11
C ARG A 250 15.52 12.98 -2.55
N GLN A 251 14.77 12.01 -3.04
CA GLN A 251 14.82 11.54 -4.41
C GLN A 251 13.43 11.68 -5.04
N PHE A 252 13.39 12.23 -6.24
CA PHE A 252 12.19 12.38 -7.05
C PHE A 252 12.35 11.56 -8.31
N TYR A 253 11.28 10.89 -8.73
CA TYR A 253 11.34 9.95 -9.85
C TYR A 253 10.29 10.27 -10.90
N LEU A 254 10.61 10.01 -12.16
CA LEU A 254 9.68 9.98 -13.29
C LEU A 254 9.83 8.63 -14.01
N SER A 255 8.73 7.91 -14.16
CA SER A 255 8.73 6.53 -14.67
C SER A 255 7.47 6.24 -15.50
N LEU A 256 7.53 5.18 -16.31
CA LEU A 256 6.33 4.56 -16.89
C LEU A 256 5.76 3.54 -15.90
N ASP A 257 4.47 3.27 -15.96
CA ASP A 257 3.84 2.26 -15.11
C ASP A 257 2.68 1.54 -15.82
N ILE A 258 2.26 0.41 -15.25
CA ILE A 258 1.13 -0.37 -15.74
C ILE A 258 0.02 -0.41 -14.69
N ASP A 259 -1.19 -0.06 -15.11
CA ASP A 259 -2.41 -0.31 -14.35
C ASP A 259 -2.93 -1.72 -14.63
N LEU A 260 -2.64 -2.65 -13.72
CA LEU A 260 -3.02 -4.05 -13.82
C LEU A 260 -4.55 -4.23 -13.91
N THR A 261 -5.33 -3.30 -13.34
CA THR A 261 -6.79 -3.38 -13.35
C THR A 261 -7.39 -3.15 -14.74
N LYS A 262 -6.62 -2.56 -15.66
CA LYS A 262 -7.03 -2.28 -17.04
C LYS A 262 -6.70 -3.44 -17.99
N ILE A 263 -5.97 -4.46 -17.53
CA ILE A 263 -5.66 -5.67 -18.30
C ILE A 263 -6.95 -6.47 -18.50
N ARG A 264 -7.29 -6.75 -19.77
CA ARG A 264 -8.53 -7.45 -20.14
C ARG A 264 -8.39 -8.95 -19.91
N THR A 265 -9.17 -9.49 -18.98
CA THR A 265 -9.28 -10.94 -18.76
C THR A 265 -10.71 -11.33 -18.40
N LYS A 266 -11.11 -12.57 -18.74
CA LYS A 266 -12.39 -13.16 -18.32
C LYS A 266 -12.28 -13.91 -17.00
N ASN A 267 -11.07 -14.27 -16.58
CA ASN A 267 -10.82 -15.02 -15.35
C ASN A 267 -10.97 -14.10 -14.12
N ARG A 268 -11.92 -14.44 -13.24
CA ARG A 268 -12.22 -13.65 -12.04
C ARG A 268 -11.11 -13.69 -10.99
N ILE A 269 -10.40 -14.81 -10.86
CA ILE A 269 -9.23 -14.90 -9.98
C ILE A 269 -8.16 -13.91 -10.45
N LEU A 270 -7.85 -13.91 -11.76
CA LEU A 270 -6.86 -12.98 -12.31
C LEU A 270 -7.29 -11.52 -12.11
N LYS A 271 -8.58 -11.19 -12.26
CA LYS A 271 -9.07 -9.84 -11.94
C LYS A 271 -8.85 -9.46 -10.48
N THR A 272 -9.11 -10.38 -9.55
CA THR A 272 -8.86 -10.15 -8.12
C THR A 272 -7.37 -9.95 -7.87
N VAL A 273 -6.52 -10.83 -8.39
CA VAL A 273 -5.05 -10.72 -8.28
C VAL A 273 -4.57 -9.37 -8.83
N PHE A 274 -5.01 -8.99 -10.04
CA PHE A 274 -4.66 -7.70 -10.62
C PHE A 274 -5.14 -6.53 -9.76
N SER A 275 -6.36 -6.55 -9.21
CA SER A 275 -6.82 -5.48 -8.30
C SER A 275 -6.02 -5.41 -7.01
N THR A 276 -5.74 -6.57 -6.40
CA THR A 276 -5.03 -6.67 -5.12
C THR A 276 -3.59 -6.22 -5.26
N PHE A 277 -2.86 -6.65 -6.29
CA PHE A 277 -1.44 -6.31 -6.47
C PHE A 277 -1.21 -5.03 -7.27
N ASN A 278 -2.26 -4.34 -7.74
CA ASN A 278 -2.09 -3.08 -8.46
C ASN A 278 -1.48 -1.96 -7.61
N PHE A 279 -1.35 -2.09 -6.29
CA PHE A 279 -0.61 -1.11 -5.48
C PHE A 279 0.90 -1.24 -5.66
N LEU A 280 1.40 -2.36 -6.18
CA LEU A 280 2.81 -2.50 -6.52
C LEU A 280 3.06 -1.76 -7.83
N LYS A 281 4.14 -0.99 -7.85
CA LYS A 281 4.69 -0.41 -9.07
C LYS A 281 5.13 -1.58 -9.98
N ILE A 282 5.07 -1.45 -11.32
CA ILE A 282 5.70 -2.42 -12.28
C ILE A 282 7.08 -1.96 -12.82
N PRO A 283 8.15 -2.80 -12.79
CA PRO A 283 9.51 -2.35 -13.07
C PRO A 283 9.62 -1.70 -14.43
N ALA A 284 10.23 -0.52 -14.48
CA ALA A 284 10.25 0.29 -15.70
C ALA A 284 11.44 1.25 -15.74
N PRO A 285 11.82 1.73 -16.95
CA PRO A 285 12.78 2.81 -17.09
C PRO A 285 12.35 4.04 -16.27
N THR A 286 13.30 4.58 -15.52
CA THR A 286 13.04 5.62 -14.51
C THR A 286 14.15 6.66 -14.53
N LEU A 287 13.76 7.92 -14.52
CA LEU A 287 14.64 9.05 -14.29
C LEU A 287 14.54 9.47 -12.82
N GLU A 288 15.65 9.47 -12.11
CA GLU A 288 15.79 9.95 -10.73
C GLU A 288 16.46 11.32 -10.72
N TYR A 289 15.89 12.23 -9.94
CA TYR A 289 16.46 13.50 -9.55
C TYR A 289 16.71 13.52 -8.05
N GLN A 290 17.95 13.73 -7.66
CA GLN A 290 18.35 13.86 -6.26
C GLN A 290 18.30 15.33 -5.86
N ALA A 291 17.84 15.63 -4.64
CA ALA A 291 17.81 17.00 -4.12
C ALA A 291 19.19 17.68 -4.10
N SER A 292 20.27 16.89 -4.13
CA SER A 292 21.65 17.34 -4.31
C SER A 292 21.98 17.89 -5.71
N GLY A 293 21.03 17.84 -6.66
CA GLY A 293 21.17 18.34 -8.04
C GLY A 293 21.62 17.29 -9.07
N LYS A 294 21.77 16.03 -8.66
CA LYS A 294 22.22 14.93 -9.52
C LYS A 294 21.06 14.24 -10.23
N TRP A 295 21.26 13.91 -11.49
CA TRP A 295 20.34 13.10 -12.30
C TRP A 295 20.90 11.69 -12.47
N LYS A 296 20.03 10.68 -12.38
CA LYS A 296 20.38 9.28 -12.61
C LYS A 296 19.31 8.63 -13.48
N GLY A 297 19.74 7.93 -14.53
CA GLY A 297 18.86 7.14 -15.38
C GLY A 297 18.96 5.66 -15.02
N HIS A 298 17.81 5.02 -14.81
CA HIS A 298 17.69 3.59 -14.54
C HIS A 298 16.98 2.92 -15.72
N TRP A 299 17.59 1.90 -16.33
CA TRP A 299 16.95 1.13 -17.41
C TRP A 299 15.76 0.32 -16.91
N ILE A 300 15.90 -0.23 -15.72
CA ILE A 300 14.85 -0.86 -14.95
C ILE A 300 15.07 -0.38 -13.51
N TYR A 301 14.07 0.25 -12.94
CA TYR A 301 14.08 0.58 -11.53
C TYR A 301 13.07 -0.30 -10.82
N PHE A 302 13.49 -0.69 -9.61
CA PHE A 302 13.03 -1.71 -8.66
C PHE A 302 12.94 -3.16 -9.14
#